data_AF-A0A388TD81-F1
#
_entry.id   AF-A0A388TD81-F1
#
_cell.length_a   1.000
_cell.length_b   1.000
_cell.length_c   1.000
_cell.angle_alpha   90.00
_cell.angle_beta   90.00
_cell.angle_gamma   90.00
#
_symmetry.space_group_name_H-M   'P 1'
#
loop_
_entity.id
_entity.type
_entity.pdbx_description
1 polymer ?
#
loop_
_entity_poly.entity_id
_entity_poly.type
_entity_poly.pdbx_seq_one_letter_code
_entity_poly.pdbx_strand_id
1 'polypeptide(L)'
;MVKSELEQIPGIGKNMAQHLINAGYPTIASLKGQDPEEVYLKDCQFQNMQVDRCALYVYRLAVAYANGTITDPEKLKWWNWQD
;
A
#
# COMPACT_ATOMS: atom_id res chain seq x y z
N MET A 1 11.74 4.98 -17.90
CA MET A 1 10.61 5.01 -16.95
C MET A 1 11.19 5.00 -15.55
N VAL A 2 10.84 5.99 -14.72
CA VAL A 2 11.30 6.01 -13.32
C VAL A 2 10.44 5.02 -12.54
N LYS A 3 11.04 3.98 -11.96
CA LYS A 3 10.34 3.09 -11.04
C LYS A 3 10.06 3.85 -9.77
N SER A 4 8.82 3.76 -9.27
CA SER A 4 8.53 4.28 -7.93
C SER A 4 9.25 3.43 -6.90
N GLU A 5 9.76 4.04 -5.83
CA GLU A 5 10.31 3.26 -4.71
C GLU A 5 9.25 2.36 -4.06
N LEU A 6 7.96 2.69 -4.20
CA LEU A 6 6.86 1.84 -3.74
C LEU A 6 6.84 0.47 -4.44
N GLU A 7 7.41 0.35 -5.65
CA GLU A 7 7.55 -0.93 -6.35
C GLU A 7 8.61 -1.86 -5.71
N GLN A 8 9.37 -1.38 -4.71
CA GLN A 8 10.26 -2.23 -3.90
C GLN A 8 9.48 -3.08 -2.89
N ILE A 9 8.25 -2.69 -2.55
CA ILE A 9 7.39 -3.43 -1.64
C ILE A 9 6.88 -4.67 -2.38
N PRO A 10 7.14 -5.89 -1.87
CA PRO A 10 6.62 -7.10 -2.49
C PRO A 10 5.11 -7.04 -2.66
N GLY A 11 4.59 -7.42 -3.82
CA GLY A 11 3.16 -7.35 -4.12
C GLY A 11 2.64 -5.99 -4.63
N ILE A 12 3.46 -4.93 -4.60
CA ILE A 12 3.11 -3.62 -5.19
C ILE A 12 3.69 -3.53 -6.60
N GLY A 13 2.81 -3.64 -7.60
CA GLY A 13 3.13 -3.31 -8.99
C GLY A 13 2.94 -1.82 -9.30
N LYS A 14 3.30 -1.43 -10.52
CA LYS A 14 3.17 -0.05 -11.04
C LYS A 14 1.79 0.58 -10.81
N ASN A 15 0.71 -0.20 -10.97
CA ASN A 15 -0.66 0.29 -10.76
C ASN A 15 -0.92 0.66 -9.30
N MET A 16 -0.59 -0.24 -8.36
CA MET A 16 -0.77 0.02 -6.93
C MET A 16 0.14 1.14 -6.42
N ALA A 17 1.36 1.24 -6.96
CA ALA A 17 2.24 2.38 -6.67
C ALA A 17 1.60 3.71 -7.11
N GLN A 18 0.93 3.74 -8.27
CA GLN A 18 0.23 4.94 -8.73
C GLN A 18 -0.98 5.29 -7.84
N HIS A 19 -1.73 4.29 -7.36
CA HIS A 19 -2.83 4.52 -6.42
C HIS A 19 -2.34 5.18 -5.14
N LEU A 20 -1.26 4.66 -4.56
CA LEU A 20 -0.62 5.24 -3.38
C LEU A 20 -0.13 6.67 -3.62
N ILE A 21 0.55 6.93 -4.73
CA ILE A 21 0.99 8.28 -5.12
C ILE A 21 -0.22 9.23 -5.19
N ASN A 22 -1.29 8.80 -5.86
CA ASN A 22 -2.52 9.58 -6.03
C ASN A 22 -3.26 9.83 -4.71
N ALA A 23 -3.24 8.86 -3.79
CA ALA A 23 -3.78 8.96 -2.44
C ALA A 23 -2.93 9.87 -1.52
N GLY A 24 -1.83 10.43 -2.01
CA GLY A 24 -0.95 11.35 -1.28
C GLY A 24 0.27 10.69 -0.63
N TYR A 25 0.59 9.45 -1.00
CA TYR A 25 1.68 8.66 -0.45
C TYR A 25 2.72 8.31 -1.52
N PRO A 26 3.55 9.26 -1.97
CA PRO A 26 4.47 9.03 -3.08
C PRO A 26 5.70 8.19 -2.74
N THR A 27 5.94 7.91 -1.46
CA THR A 27 7.17 7.29 -0.94
C THR A 27 6.90 6.24 0.13
N ILE A 28 7.80 5.26 0.31
CA ILE A 28 7.75 4.30 1.43
C ILE A 28 7.77 5.08 2.76
N ALA A 29 8.59 6.13 2.84
CA ALA A 29 8.63 6.99 4.02
C ALA A 29 7.28 7.65 4.33
N SER A 30 6.50 8.05 3.31
CA SER A 30 5.18 8.66 3.52
C SER A 30 4.13 7.69 4.08
N LEU A 31 4.33 6.38 3.92
CA LEU A 31 3.45 5.34 4.47
C LEU A 31 3.78 4.99 5.93
N LYS A 32 4.94 5.41 6.42
CA LYS A 32 5.38 5.07 7.77
C LYS A 32 4.48 5.74 8.82
N GLY A 33 3.97 4.94 9.75
CA GLY A 33 3.06 5.37 10.81
C GLY A 33 1.65 5.71 10.34
N GLN A 34 1.30 5.47 9.07
CA GLN A 34 -0.06 5.66 8.56
C GLN A 34 -0.96 4.49 8.96
N ASP A 35 -2.27 4.73 9.01
CA ASP A 35 -3.27 3.68 9.11
C ASP A 35 -3.60 3.15 7.70
N PRO A 36 -3.46 1.84 7.43
CA PRO A 36 -3.86 1.25 6.14
C PRO A 36 -5.30 1.55 5.72
N GLU A 37 -6.23 1.68 6.66
CA GLU A 37 -7.63 2.01 6.38
C GLU A 37 -7.76 3.45 5.90
N GLU A 38 -7.02 4.39 6.50
CA GLU A 38 -6.97 5.77 6.02
C GLU A 38 -6.36 5.87 4.62
N VAL A 39 -5.30 5.08 4.35
CA VAL A 39 -4.70 5.00 3.00
C VAL A 39 -5.73 4.51 1.98
N TYR A 40 -6.49 3.46 2.30
CA TYR A 40 -7.57 2.96 1.46
C TYR A 40 -8.66 4.00 1.23
N LEU A 41 -9.08 4.70 2.28
CA LEU A 41 -10.11 5.74 2.19
C LEU A 41 -9.65 6.90 1.29
N LYS A 42 -8.38 7.31 1.38
CA LYS A 42 -7.82 8.34 0.49
C LYS A 42 -7.76 7.88 -0.96
N ASP A 43 -7.45 6.61 -1.22
CA ASP A 43 -7.50 6.05 -2.57
C ASP A 43 -8.94 6.05 -3.13
N CYS A 44 -9.92 5.65 -2.32
CA CYS A 44 -11.34 5.72 -2.70
C CYS A 44 -11.79 7.16 -2.98
N GLN A 45 -11.36 8.11 -2.15
CA GLN A 45 -11.64 9.54 -2.35
C GLN A 45 -11.01 10.06 -3.64
N PHE A 46 -9.77 9.70 -3.93
CA PHE A 46 -9.09 10.11 -5.15
C PHE A 46 -9.78 9.56 -6.40
N GLN A 47 -10.16 8.27 -6.38
CA GLN A 47 -10.83 7.63 -7.51
C GLN A 47 -12.32 8.00 -7.62
N ASN A 48 -12.85 8.72 -6.63
CA ASN A 48 -14.27 9.06 -6.51
C ASN A 48 -15.18 7.82 -6.60
N MET A 49 -14.69 6.67 -6.13
CA MET A 49 -15.39 5.39 -6.11
C MET A 49 -14.86 4.51 -4.98
N GLN A 50 -15.66 3.53 -4.57
CA GLN A 50 -15.19 2.52 -3.64
C GLN A 50 -14.30 1.52 -4.37
N VAL A 51 -13.02 1.49 -4.01
CA VAL A 51 -12.04 0.55 -4.55
C VAL A 51 -12.29 -0.84 -3.95
N ASP A 52 -11.99 -1.91 -4.68
CA ASP A 52 -12.12 -3.26 -4.15
C ASP A 52 -11.36 -3.44 -2.82
N ARG A 53 -11.96 -4.19 -1.89
CA ARG A 53 -11.39 -4.47 -0.57
C ARG A 53 -10.02 -5.15 -0.67
N CYS A 54 -9.70 -5.83 -1.77
CA CYS A 54 -8.38 -6.41 -1.99
C CYS A 54 -7.24 -5.36 -2.00
N ALA A 55 -7.54 -4.10 -2.37
CA ALA A 55 -6.57 -3.02 -2.31
C ALA A 55 -6.15 -2.70 -0.86
N LEU A 56 -7.08 -2.81 0.11
CA LEU A 56 -6.77 -2.64 1.53
C LEU A 56 -5.70 -3.62 2.01
N TYR A 57 -5.71 -4.86 1.51
CA TYR A 57 -4.73 -5.88 1.91
C TYR A 57 -3.32 -5.51 1.42
N VAL A 58 -3.25 -4.94 0.22
CA VAL A 58 -2.00 -4.39 -0.32
C VAL A 58 -1.54 -3.18 0.49
N TYR A 59 -2.44 -2.29 0.92
CA TYR A 59 -2.09 -1.13 1.74
C TYR A 59 -1.63 -1.51 3.15
N ARG A 60 -2.24 -2.54 3.75
CA ARG A 60 -1.78 -3.13 5.03
C ARG A 60 -0.35 -3.62 4.93
N LEU A 61 -0.03 -4.37 3.86
CA LEU A 61 1.34 -4.77 3.57
C LEU A 61 2.27 -3.57 3.36
N ALA A 62 1.84 -2.56 2.59
CA ALA A 62 2.64 -1.39 2.28
C ALA A 62 3.06 -0.62 3.54
N VAL A 63 2.11 -0.38 4.43
CA VAL A 63 2.34 0.29 5.72
C VAL A 63 3.20 -0.57 6.64
N ALA A 64 2.94 -1.88 6.75
CA ALA A 64 3.75 -2.78 7.57
C ALA A 64 5.21 -2.84 7.08
N TYR A 65 5.41 -2.87 5.77
CA TYR A 65 6.74 -2.80 5.16
C TYR A 65 7.43 -1.48 5.48
N ALA A 66 6.74 -0.34 5.31
CA ALA A 66 7.26 0.98 5.64
C ALA A 66 7.60 1.15 7.13
N ASN A 67 6.83 0.51 8.01
CA ASN A 67 7.07 0.49 9.45
C ASN A 67 8.22 -0.44 9.85
N GLY A 68 8.69 -1.32 8.97
CA GLY A 68 9.70 -2.32 9.28
C GLY A 68 9.23 -3.36 10.30
N THR A 69 7.91 -3.60 10.40
CA THR A 69 7.32 -4.53 11.38
C THR A 69 7.17 -5.96 10.84
N ILE A 70 7.58 -6.20 9.60
CA ILE A 70 7.52 -7.51 8.96
C ILE A 70 8.70 -8.36 9.44
N THR A 71 8.42 -9.26 10.38
CA THR A 71 9.41 -10.21 10.92
C THR A 71 9.39 -11.58 10.23
N ASP A 72 8.32 -11.89 9.50
CA ASP A 72 8.09 -13.16 8.82
C ASP A 72 8.03 -12.92 7.30
N PRO A 73 8.88 -13.58 6.49
CA PRO A 73 8.83 -13.51 5.03
C PRO A 73 7.45 -13.84 4.44
N GLU A 74 6.66 -14.70 5.08
CA GLU A 74 5.30 -15.00 4.63
C GLU A 74 4.40 -13.76 4.67
N LYS A 75 4.60 -12.85 5.62
CA LYS A 75 3.84 -11.59 5.70
C LYS A 75 4.17 -10.61 4.57
N LEU A 76 5.18 -10.86 3.74
CA LEU A 76 5.44 -10.09 2.51
C LEU A 76 4.43 -10.40 1.40
N LYS A 77 3.59 -11.40 1.59
CA LYS A 77 2.52 -11.76 0.65
C LYS A 77 1.25 -11.00 1.02
N TRP A 78 0.77 -10.13 0.13
CA TRP A 78 -0.41 -9.29 0.40
C TRP A 78 -1.67 -10.10 0.75
N TRP A 79 -1.81 -11.32 0.23
CA TRP A 79 -2.96 -12.19 0.53
C TRP A 79 -2.99 -12.67 1.99
N ASN A 80 -1.88 -12.56 2.73
CA ASN A 80 -1.87 -12.85 4.17
C ASN A 80 -2.45 -11.70 5.01
N TRP A 81 -2.90 -10.62 4.38
CA TRP A 81 -3.52 -9.45 5.02
C TRP A 81 -5.02 -9.34 4.76
N GLN A 82 -5.64 -10.43 4.27
CA GLN A 82 -7.03 -10.49 3.81
C GLN A 82 -8.11 -10.58 4.90
N ASP A 83 -7.73 -10.47 6.17
CA ASP A 83 -8.64 -10.47 7.33
C ASP A 83 -9.84 -9.51 7.17
#